data_AF-A0ABD3YN84-F1
#
_entry.id   AF-A0ABD3YN84-F1
#
_cell.length_a   1.000
_cell.length_b   1.000
_cell.length_c   1.000
_cell.angle_alpha   90.00
_cell.angle_beta   90.00
_cell.angle_gamma   90.00
#
_symmetry.space_group_name_H-M   'P 1'
#
loop_
_entity.id
_entity.type
_entity.pdbx_description
1 polymer ?
#
loop_
_entity_poly.entity_id
_entity_poly.type
_entity_poly.pdbx_seq_one_letter_code
_entity_poly.pdbx_strand_id
1 'polypeptide(L)'
;MAKQAKRQEPRAPSSYEVLGRRVQRLMGLPAAQLARSLTIRREEGESQADWDRLLDEMSLADGVDIEEGEEGDVTIRWQVDESAW
;
A
#
# COMPACT_ATOMS: atom_id res chain seq x y z
N MET A 1 -25.05 9.79 27.59
CA MET A 1 -25.24 9.18 26.25
C MET A 1 -23.94 8.50 25.86
N ALA A 2 -23.83 7.17 26.03
CA ALA A 2 -22.60 6.42 25.73
C ALA A 2 -22.55 6.09 24.23
N LYS A 3 -21.48 6.52 23.55
CA LYS A 3 -21.23 6.23 22.14
C LYS A 3 -20.96 4.73 22.01
N GLN A 4 -21.89 4.04 21.37
CA GLN A 4 -21.86 2.61 21.13
C GLN A 4 -20.67 2.28 20.20
N ALA A 5 -19.60 1.74 20.78
CA ALA A 5 -18.57 1.05 20.01
C ALA A 5 -19.21 -0.22 19.44
N LYS A 6 -19.65 -0.15 18.17
CA LYS A 6 -20.09 -1.33 17.42
C LYS A 6 -18.89 -2.27 17.34
N ARG A 7 -18.97 -3.35 18.12
CA ARG A 7 -18.15 -4.55 17.97
C ARG A 7 -18.20 -4.95 16.50
N GLN A 8 -17.10 -4.76 15.80
CA GLN A 8 -16.98 -5.18 14.41
C GLN A 8 -17.06 -6.71 14.40
N GLU A 9 -18.17 -7.24 13.89
CA GLU A 9 -18.24 -8.61 13.41
C GLU A 9 -17.10 -8.81 12.40
N PRO A 10 -16.49 -10.00 12.26
CA PRO A 10 -15.46 -10.23 11.27
C PRO A 10 -16.10 -10.16 9.87
N ARG A 11 -16.25 -8.93 9.37
CA ARG A 11 -16.69 -8.64 8.01
C ARG A 11 -15.56 -9.11 7.10
N ALA A 12 -15.93 -9.79 6.02
CA ALA A 12 -14.98 -10.08 4.96
C ALA A 12 -14.28 -8.77 4.58
N PRO A 13 -12.95 -8.77 4.49
CA PRO A 13 -12.20 -7.56 4.22
C PRO A 13 -12.59 -6.98 2.86
N SER A 14 -12.64 -5.65 2.75
CA SER A 14 -12.90 -5.00 1.48
C SER A 14 -11.75 -5.25 0.49
N SER A 15 -12.02 -5.13 -0.81
CA SER A 15 -11.00 -5.24 -1.86
C SER A 15 -9.80 -4.32 -1.59
N TYR A 16 -10.06 -3.09 -1.15
CA TYR A 16 -9.02 -2.14 -0.73
C TYR A 16 -8.20 -2.64 0.46
N GLU A 17 -8.83 -3.20 1.50
CA GLU A 17 -8.11 -3.72 2.67
C GLU A 17 -7.27 -4.97 2.34
N VAL A 18 -7.72 -5.79 1.38
CA VAL A 18 -6.96 -6.94 0.87
C VAL A 18 -5.73 -6.44 0.11
N LEU A 19 -5.94 -5.49 -0.82
CA LEU A 19 -4.89 -4.87 -1.61
C LEU A 19 -3.84 -4.19 -0.70
N GLY A 20 -4.27 -3.32 0.22
CA GLY A 20 -3.37 -2.62 1.13
C GLY A 20 -2.52 -3.57 1.98
N ARG A 21 -3.11 -4.67 2.49
CA ARG A 21 -2.34 -5.71 3.21
C ARG A 21 -1.32 -6.42 2.32
N ARG A 22 -1.66 -6.67 1.05
CA ARG A 22 -0.72 -7.26 0.10
C ARG A 22 0.49 -6.35 -0.10
N VAL A 23 0.25 -5.06 -0.38
CA VAL A 23 1.32 -4.08 -0.61
C VAL A 23 2.16 -3.89 0.65
N GLN A 24 1.55 -3.74 1.83
CA GLN A 24 2.28 -3.65 3.10
C GLN A 24 3.14 -4.88 3.37
N ARG A 25 2.64 -6.09 3.07
CA ARG A 25 3.43 -7.32 3.20
C ARG A 25 4.63 -7.31 2.27
N LEU A 26 4.47 -6.84 1.04
CA LEU A 26 5.56 -6.75 0.06
C LEU A 26 6.59 -5.71 0.47
N MET A 27 6.16 -4.53 0.94
CA MET A 27 7.06 -3.52 1.49
C MET A 27 7.84 -4.06 2.70
N GLY A 28 7.21 -4.87 3.56
CA GLY A 28 7.85 -5.49 4.72
C GLY A 28 8.86 -6.60 4.39
N LEU A 29 9.05 -6.98 3.12
CA LEU A 29 10.05 -7.97 2.74
C LEU A 29 11.47 -7.42 2.98
N PRO A 30 12.42 -8.25 3.46
CA PRO A 30 13.80 -7.80 3.69
C PRO A 30 14.46 -7.17 2.46
N ALA A 31 14.18 -7.72 1.26
CA ALA A 31 14.69 -7.18 0.02
C ALA A 31 14.13 -5.78 -0.30
N ALA A 32 12.84 -5.57 -0.04
CA ALA A 32 12.16 -4.30 -0.29
C ALA A 32 12.62 -3.22 0.70
N GLN A 33 12.77 -3.58 1.98
CA GLN A 33 13.34 -2.69 3.01
C GLN A 33 14.81 -2.33 2.71
N LEU A 34 15.62 -3.29 2.26
CA LEU A 34 17.03 -3.05 1.92
C LEU A 34 17.17 -2.17 0.67
N ALA A 35 16.38 -2.44 -0.38
CA ALA A 35 16.37 -1.64 -1.60
C ALA A 35 15.69 -0.27 -1.42
N ARG A 36 14.89 -0.11 -0.35
CA ARG A 36 14.00 1.05 -0.13
C ARG A 36 13.05 1.26 -1.31
N SER A 37 12.69 0.17 -1.98
CA SER A 37 11.87 0.18 -3.18
C SER A 37 11.17 -1.15 -3.41
N LEU A 38 10.08 -1.10 -4.17
CA LEU A 38 9.21 -2.23 -4.48
C LEU A 38 8.57 -2.01 -5.85
N THR A 39 8.69 -2.97 -6.77
CA THR A 39 7.93 -2.97 -8.03
C THR A 39 6.74 -3.91 -7.91
N ILE A 40 5.53 -3.40 -8.16
CA ILE A 40 4.27 -4.13 -8.09
C ILE A 40 3.36 -3.79 -9.26
N ARG A 41 2.49 -4.74 -9.60
CA ARG A 41 1.42 -4.57 -10.59
C ARG A 41 0.07 -4.91 -9.97
N ARG A 42 -0.99 -4.35 -10.54
CA ARG A 42 -2.36 -4.75 -10.20
C ARG A 42 -2.57 -6.22 -10.59
N GLU A 43 -3.13 -7.02 -9.70
CA GLU A 43 -3.56 -8.40 -10.03
C GLU A 43 -4.92 -8.37 -10.75
N GLU A 44 -5.21 -9.38 -11.58
CA GLU A 44 -6.46 -9.43 -12.35
C GLU A 44 -7.74 -9.40 -11.49
N GLY A 45 -7.66 -9.92 -10.27
CA GLY A 45 -8.76 -9.91 -9.30
C GLY A 45 -8.93 -8.62 -8.50
N GLU A 46 -8.02 -7.65 -8.66
CA GLU A 46 -8.06 -6.40 -7.91
C GLU A 46 -8.85 -5.30 -8.63
N SER A 47 -9.60 -4.54 -7.85
CA SER A 47 -10.32 -3.37 -8.34
C SER A 47 -9.34 -2.30 -8.81
N GLN A 48 -9.49 -1.85 -10.07
CA GLN A 48 -8.70 -0.75 -10.62
C GLN A 48 -8.87 0.53 -9.79
N ALA A 49 -10.08 0.84 -9.35
CA ALA A 49 -10.34 2.03 -8.55
C ALA A 49 -9.65 2.00 -7.17
N ASP A 50 -9.60 0.82 -6.54
CA ASP A 50 -8.89 0.68 -5.25
C ASP A 50 -7.37 0.70 -5.45
N TRP A 51 -6.89 0.18 -6.59
CA TRP A 51 -5.49 0.25 -6.99
C TRP A 51 -5.01 1.68 -7.20
N ASP A 52 -5.69 2.45 -8.06
CA ASP A 52 -5.39 3.86 -8.29
C ASP A 52 -5.43 4.67 -6.99
N ARG A 53 -6.45 4.45 -6.17
CA ARG A 53 -6.58 5.11 -4.87
C ARG A 53 -5.39 4.82 -3.96
N LEU A 54 -4.95 3.57 -3.87
CA LEU A 54 -3.83 3.19 -3.02
C LEU A 54 -2.55 3.91 -3.48
N LEU A 55 -2.28 3.94 -4.79
CA LEU A 55 -1.11 4.62 -5.33
C LEU A 55 -1.18 6.13 -5.08
N ASP A 56 -2.34 6.76 -5.28
CA ASP A 56 -2.55 8.18 -4.98
C ASP A 56 -2.28 8.48 -3.50
N GLU A 57 -2.85 7.70 -2.58
CA GLU A 57 -2.64 7.86 -1.14
C GLU A 57 -1.17 7.65 -0.73
N MET A 58 -0.46 6.71 -1.37
CA MET A 58 0.97 6.48 -1.13
C MET A 58 1.84 7.60 -1.69
N SER A 59 1.51 8.14 -2.86
CA SER A 59 2.22 9.27 -3.48
C SER A 59 2.12 10.56 -2.64
N LEU A 60 1.04 10.70 -1.88
CA LEU A 60 0.86 11.81 -0.92
C LEU A 60 1.70 11.68 0.35
N ALA A 61 2.30 10.51 0.62
CA ALA A 61 3.13 10.32 1.80
C ALA A 61 4.53 10.94 1.59
N ASP A 62 4.98 11.69 2.58
CA ASP A 62 6.31 12.30 2.56
C ASP A 62 7.42 11.25 2.38
N GLY A 63 8.31 11.52 1.43
CA GLY A 63 9.44 10.64 1.13
C GLY A 63 9.06 9.41 0.30
N VAL A 64 7.81 9.25 -0.14
CA VAL A 64 7.40 8.22 -1.09
C VAL A 64 7.40 8.79 -2.51
N ASP A 65 7.98 8.04 -3.43
CA ASP A 65 8.03 8.34 -4.86
C ASP A 65 7.48 7.14 -5.63
N ILE A 66 6.59 7.39 -6.58
CA ILE A 66 5.93 6.35 -7.37
C ILE A 66 6.24 6.59 -8.85
N GLU A 67 6.75 5.55 -9.51
CA GLU A 67 7.14 5.56 -10.90
C GLU A 67 6.38 4.47 -11.66
N GLU A 68 5.63 4.86 -12.69
CA GLU A 68 4.96 3.92 -13.59
C GLU A 68 5.98 3.35 -14.59
N GLY A 69 6.10 2.02 -14.63
CA GLY A 69 6.99 1.28 -15.50
C GLY A 69 6.32 0.86 -16.82
N GLU A 70 7.04 0.06 -17.59
CA GLU A 70 6.52 -0.54 -18.82
C GLU A 70 5.51 -1.65 -18.46
N GLU A 71 4.46 -1.83 -19.27
CA GLU A 71 3.46 -2.91 -19.09
C GLU A 71 2.56 -2.86 -17.84
N GLY A 72 2.48 -1.71 -17.16
CA GLY A 72 1.58 -1.50 -16.02
C GLY A 72 2.15 -1.95 -14.67
N ASP A 73 3.47 -2.16 -14.62
CA ASP A 73 4.21 -2.24 -13.38
C ASP A 73 4.37 -0.84 -12.76
N VAL A 74 4.41 -0.77 -11.43
CA VAL A 74 4.56 0.46 -10.66
C VAL A 74 5.65 0.25 -9.63
N THR A 75 6.69 1.09 -9.68
CA THR A 75 7.78 1.08 -8.73
C THR A 75 7.56 2.14 -7.67
N ILE A 76 7.46 1.69 -6.43
CA ILE A 76 7.30 2.52 -5.25
C ILE A 76 8.66 2.59 -4.56
N ARG A 77 9.17 3.79 -4.32
CA ARG A 77 10.40 4.07 -3.57
C ARG A 77 10.05 4.85 -2.33
N TRP A 78 10.73 4.60 -1.21
CA TRP A 78 10.52 5.39 0.01
C TRP A 78 11.83 5.74 0.69
N GLN A 79 11.92 6.95 1.20
CA GLN A 79 13.01 7.36 2.08
C GLN A 79 12.65 6.99 3.52
N VAL A 80 13.51 6.24 4.19
CA VAL A 80 13.40 6.05 5.63
C VAL A 80 14.07 7.28 6.24
N ASP A 81 13.29 8.15 6.88
CA ASP A 81 13.83 9.31 7.58
C ASP A 81 14.71 8.80 8.73
N GLU A 82 16.03 8.87 8.54
CA GLU A 82 17.02 8.37 9.50
C GLU A 82 17.06 9.22 10.80
N SER A 83 16.31 10.33 10.85
CA SER A 83 16.22 11.24 12.00
C SER A 83 15.31 10.75 13.14
N ALA A 84 14.60 9.63 12.97
CA ALA A 84 13.61 9.14 13.94
C ALA A 84 14.17 8.16 14.99
N TRP A 85 15.49 8.04 15.14
CA TRP A 85 16.16 7.22 16.16
C TRP A 85 16.90 8.05 17.20
#